data_AF-A0A7S3XZZ6-F1
#
_entry.id   AF-A0A7S3XZZ6-F1
#
_cell.length_a   1.000
_cell.length_b   1.000
_cell.length_c   1.000
_cell.angle_alpha   90.00
_cell.angle_beta   90.00
_cell.angle_gamma   90.00
#
_symmetry.space_group_name_H-M   'P 1'
#
loop_
_entity.id
_entity.type
_entity.pdbx_description
1 polymer ?
#
loop_
_entity_poly.entity_id
_entity_poly.type
_entity_poly.pdbx_seq_one_letter_code
_entity_poly.pdbx_strand_id
1 'polypeptide(L)'
;MSWNDSQRRRTKPLGRKEKYLKKQSLEIDENDLCLPFVFDLPSDRLKFVDEIDQIYEIQSALEAAELVGMDTETKPDFSNKASPHPVALLQLAVRERGTGREAVFVVDLLALLPTGKAAAAAAARSRRAEAEAALAAALAPLLGQALPPVGKGAGAAAAAARPLIVGHGLRQDLGELRRDYPGLWASPQGGGGGGGGS
;
A
#
# COMPACT_ATOMS: atom_id res chain seq x y z
N MET A 1 -81.61 4.01 -9.16
CA MET A 1 -81.21 2.62 -8.88
C MET A 1 -79.82 2.38 -9.45
N SER A 2 -78.92 1.83 -8.62
CA SER A 2 -77.65 1.13 -8.93
C SER A 2 -76.58 1.87 -9.77
N TRP A 3 -75.45 2.34 -9.23
CA TRP A 3 -74.24 1.65 -8.75
C TRP A 3 -73.45 0.85 -9.83
N ASN A 4 -72.25 1.39 -10.10
CA ASN A 4 -70.93 0.76 -10.21
C ASN A 4 -70.23 0.37 -11.53
N ASP A 5 -68.93 0.67 -11.47
CA ASP A 5 -67.75 -0.03 -12.02
C ASP A 5 -67.39 0.13 -13.49
N SER A 6 -66.36 0.95 -13.76
CA SER A 6 -65.09 0.46 -14.33
C SER A 6 -64.13 1.59 -14.79
N GLN A 7 -63.79 2.54 -13.90
CA GLN A 7 -62.55 3.32 -14.06
C GLN A 7 -61.35 2.48 -13.59
N ARG A 8 -61.00 1.40 -14.30
CA ARG A 8 -59.72 0.71 -14.11
C ARG A 8 -58.62 1.44 -14.87
N ARG A 9 -58.18 2.59 -14.34
CA ARG A 9 -56.89 3.15 -14.71
C ARG A 9 -55.81 2.21 -14.15
N ARG A 10 -55.15 1.47 -15.05
CA ARG A 10 -53.92 0.74 -14.77
C ARG A 10 -52.85 1.74 -14.35
N THR A 11 -52.66 1.93 -13.05
CA THR A 11 -51.43 2.52 -12.52
C THR A 11 -50.33 1.49 -12.76
N LYS A 12 -49.38 1.82 -13.64
CA LYS A 12 -48.14 1.06 -13.74
C LYS A 12 -47.45 1.12 -12.37
N PRO A 13 -46.93 0.01 -11.83
CA PRO A 13 -46.13 0.08 -10.61
C PRO A 13 -44.87 0.88 -10.92
N LEU A 14 -44.68 1.98 -10.20
CA LEU A 14 -43.44 2.72 -10.18
C LEU A 14 -42.32 1.74 -9.83
N GLY A 15 -41.35 1.62 -10.73
CA GLY A 15 -40.21 0.71 -10.57
C GLY A 15 -39.46 1.00 -9.27
N ARG A 16 -38.85 -0.04 -8.70
CA ARG A 16 -38.10 -0.07 -7.42
C ARG A 16 -37.09 1.08 -7.19
N LYS A 17 -36.81 1.94 -8.16
CA LYS A 17 -35.84 3.04 -8.08
C LYS A 17 -36.32 4.28 -7.30
N GLU A 18 -37.62 4.54 -7.20
CA GLU A 18 -38.11 5.73 -6.46
C GLU A 18 -38.32 5.50 -4.95
N LYS A 19 -38.32 4.25 -4.48
CA LYS A 19 -38.49 3.95 -3.05
C LYS A 19 -37.22 4.19 -2.20
N TYR A 20 -36.06 4.42 -2.82
CA TYR A 20 -34.81 4.67 -2.11
C TYR A 20 -34.42 6.15 -2.03
N LEU A 21 -35.18 7.06 -2.65
CA LEU A 21 -34.85 8.49 -2.74
C LEU A 21 -35.67 9.40 -1.82
N LYS A 22 -36.49 8.83 -0.93
CA LYS A 22 -37.23 9.60 0.09
C LYS A 22 -36.93 9.03 1.48
N LYS A 23 -36.20 9.82 2.27
CA LYS A 23 -35.75 9.59 3.66
C LYS A 23 -34.44 8.81 3.82
N GLN A 24 -33.36 9.41 3.35
CA GLN A 24 -32.20 9.58 4.23
C GLN A 24 -32.08 11.08 4.50
N SER A 25 -32.88 11.58 5.44
CA SER A 25 -32.34 12.62 6.31
C SER A 25 -31.19 11.93 7.02
N LEU A 26 -29.96 12.23 6.61
CA LEU A 26 -28.78 11.96 7.42
C LEU A 26 -29.00 12.78 8.69
N GLU A 27 -29.66 12.17 9.67
CA GLU A 27 -29.40 12.50 11.06
C GLU A 27 -27.92 12.14 11.21
N ILE A 28 -27.08 13.17 11.08
CA ILE A 28 -25.70 13.08 11.50
C ILE A 28 -25.83 12.76 12.98
N ASP A 29 -25.59 11.51 13.36
CA ASP A 29 -25.44 11.18 14.75
C ASP A 29 -24.32 12.08 15.26
N GLU A 30 -24.63 13.00 16.18
CA GLU A 30 -23.63 13.88 16.76
C GLU A 30 -22.54 13.07 17.52
N ASN A 31 -22.77 11.77 17.76
CA ASN A 31 -21.75 10.83 18.23
C ASN A 31 -20.94 10.16 17.12
N ASP A 32 -21.34 10.31 15.86
CA ASP A 32 -20.60 9.94 14.64
C ASP A 32 -19.88 11.16 14.04
N LEU A 33 -19.72 12.22 14.85
CA LEU A 33 -18.57 13.10 14.72
C LEU A 33 -17.36 12.20 14.87
N CYS A 34 -16.78 11.77 13.74
CA CYS A 34 -15.42 11.27 13.70
C CYS A 34 -14.63 12.17 14.66
N LEU A 35 -14.21 11.60 15.80
CA LEU A 35 -13.51 12.35 16.84
C LEU A 35 -12.49 13.24 16.13
N PRO A 36 -12.30 14.51 16.51
CA PRO A 36 -11.23 15.31 15.95
C PRO A 36 -9.93 14.57 16.30
N PHE A 37 -9.48 13.71 15.40
CA PHE A 37 -8.21 13.05 15.52
C PHE A 37 -7.22 14.16 15.25
N VAL A 38 -6.69 14.74 16.32
CA VAL A 38 -5.55 15.60 16.19
C VAL A 38 -4.43 14.66 15.79
N PHE A 39 -3.98 14.80 14.55
CA PHE A 39 -2.79 14.10 14.08
C PHE A 39 -1.61 14.76 14.80
N ASP A 40 -1.29 14.27 16.00
CA ASP A 40 -0.22 14.77 16.87
C ASP A 40 1.19 14.39 16.35
N LEU A 41 1.29 13.96 15.10
CA LEU A 41 2.57 13.74 14.44
C LEU A 41 3.11 15.09 13.93
N PRO A 42 4.30 15.51 14.38
CA PRO A 42 4.94 16.70 13.85
C PRO A 42 5.08 16.63 12.32
N SER A 43 4.88 17.75 11.62
CA SER A 43 4.83 17.79 10.16
C SER A 43 6.15 17.36 9.49
N ASP A 44 7.28 17.47 10.17
CA ASP A 44 8.60 16.98 9.73
C ASP A 44 8.73 15.46 9.77
N ARG A 45 7.74 14.77 10.37
CA ARG A 45 7.71 13.32 10.54
C ARG A 45 6.68 12.61 9.65
N LEU A 46 5.86 13.35 8.92
CA LEU A 46 5.08 12.82 7.80
C LEU A 46 5.82 13.14 6.50
N LYS A 47 6.27 12.10 5.78
CA LYS A 47 7.07 12.26 4.58
C LYS A 47 6.40 11.60 3.38
N PHE A 48 6.21 12.37 2.33
CA PHE A 48 5.84 11.86 1.02
C PHE A 48 7.12 11.54 0.24
N VAL A 49 7.21 10.33 -0.30
CA VAL A 49 8.40 9.80 -0.98
C VAL A 49 8.03 9.48 -2.42
N ASP A 50 8.51 10.28 -3.37
CA ASP A 50 8.29 10.14 -4.81
C ASP A 50 9.60 10.18 -5.62
N GLU A 51 10.74 10.39 -4.95
CA GLU A 51 12.08 10.40 -5.52
C GLU A 51 13.02 9.38 -4.86
N ILE A 52 14.02 8.91 -5.63
CA ILE A 52 14.94 7.85 -5.19
C ILE A 52 15.78 8.32 -3.99
N ASP A 53 16.23 9.57 -3.98
CA ASP A 53 17.09 10.12 -2.92
C ASP A 53 16.39 10.13 -1.54
N GLN A 54 15.06 10.17 -1.51
CA GLN A 54 14.26 10.14 -0.29
C GLN A 54 14.14 8.73 0.30
N ILE A 55 14.40 7.67 -0.48
CA ILE A 55 14.29 6.27 -0.04
C ILE A 55 15.32 5.95 1.06
N TYR A 56 16.48 6.61 1.05
CA TYR A 56 17.50 6.40 2.08
C TYR A 56 17.02 6.78 3.49
N GLU A 57 16.09 7.71 3.61
CA GLU A 57 15.48 8.08 4.89
C GLU A 57 14.59 6.95 5.43
N ILE A 58 13.91 6.22 4.55
CA ILE A 58 13.13 5.03 4.92
C ILE A 58 14.06 3.96 5.46
N GLN A 59 15.18 3.69 4.76
CA GLN A 59 16.14 2.69 5.20
C GLN A 59 16.66 2.98 6.62
N SER A 60 17.13 4.21 6.86
CA SER A 60 17.63 4.61 8.17
C SER A 60 16.55 4.49 9.26
N ALA A 61 15.31 4.87 8.96
CA ALA A 61 14.19 4.73 9.91
C ALA A 61 13.89 3.26 10.23
N LEU A 62 13.89 2.37 9.22
CA LEU A 62 13.61 0.94 9.40
C LEU A 62 14.74 0.20 10.14
N GLU A 63 15.99 0.62 9.98
CA GLU A 63 17.13 0.07 10.72
C GLU A 63 17.05 0.40 12.22
N ALA A 64 16.55 1.59 12.57
CA ALA A 64 16.35 2.02 13.95
C ALA A 64 14.99 1.59 14.56
N ALA A 65 14.14 0.94 13.76
CA ALA A 65 12.76 0.65 14.15
C ALA A 65 12.65 -0.43 15.24
N GLU A 66 11.71 -0.22 16.16
CA GLU A 66 11.19 -1.23 17.07
C GLU A 66 9.86 -1.82 16.58
N LEU A 67 9.02 -0.98 15.97
CA LEU A 67 7.71 -1.34 15.43
C LEU A 67 7.53 -0.67 14.07
N VAL A 68 6.95 -1.42 13.12
CA VAL A 68 6.60 -0.91 11.79
C VAL A 68 5.17 -1.34 11.46
N GLY A 69 4.28 -0.36 11.30
CA GLY A 69 3.01 -0.50 10.63
C GLY A 69 3.19 -0.43 9.12
N MET A 70 2.56 -1.33 8.39
CA MET A 70 2.57 -1.34 6.92
C MET A 70 1.14 -1.47 6.38
N ASP A 71 0.85 -0.69 5.34
CA ASP A 71 -0.38 -0.77 4.58
C ASP A 71 -0.14 -0.43 3.11
N THR A 72 -1.00 -0.90 2.22
CA THR A 72 -0.91 -0.65 0.78
C THR A 72 -2.23 -0.20 0.19
N GLU A 73 -2.18 0.81 -0.67
CA GLU A 73 -3.36 1.34 -1.35
C GLU A 73 -3.28 1.04 -2.84
N THR A 74 -4.33 0.47 -3.40
CA THR A 74 -4.44 0.25 -4.86
C THR A 74 -5.09 1.45 -5.53
N LYS A 75 -4.70 1.73 -6.78
CA LYS A 75 -5.31 2.84 -7.53
C LYS A 75 -6.83 2.59 -7.71
N PRO A 76 -7.71 3.52 -7.27
CA PRO A 76 -9.13 3.40 -7.58
C PRO A 76 -9.32 3.62 -9.08
N ASP A 77 -9.83 2.61 -9.78
CA ASP A 77 -10.35 2.75 -11.14
C ASP A 77 -11.79 2.24 -11.15
N PHE A 78 -12.64 3.00 -11.83
CA PHE A 78 -14.05 2.69 -11.99
C PHE A 78 -14.33 1.97 -13.32
N SER A 79 -13.27 1.53 -14.01
CA SER A 79 -13.41 0.80 -15.26
C SER A 79 -13.82 -0.66 -15.01
N ASN A 80 -14.80 -1.15 -15.77
CA ASN A 80 -15.30 -2.55 -15.68
C ASN A 80 -14.28 -3.60 -16.19
N LYS A 81 -12.99 -3.27 -16.26
CA LYS A 81 -11.96 -4.19 -16.72
C LYS A 81 -11.41 -5.00 -15.55
N ALA A 82 -11.46 -6.31 -15.69
CA ALA A 82 -11.12 -7.28 -14.64
C ALA A 82 -9.61 -7.38 -14.30
N SER A 83 -8.76 -6.47 -14.76
CA SER A 83 -7.33 -6.52 -14.44
C SER A 83 -7.08 -5.88 -13.07
N PRO A 84 -6.39 -6.56 -12.14
CA PRO A 84 -5.99 -5.96 -10.86
C PRO A 84 -5.21 -4.67 -11.09
N HIS A 85 -5.54 -3.62 -10.34
CA HIS A 85 -4.78 -2.38 -10.36
C HIS A 85 -3.48 -2.56 -9.58
N PRO A 86 -2.38 -1.98 -10.06
CA PRO A 86 -1.15 -2.00 -9.29
C PRO A 86 -1.35 -1.23 -7.98
N VAL A 87 -0.66 -1.68 -6.92
CA VAL A 87 -0.51 -0.89 -5.69
C VAL A 87 0.06 0.48 -6.07
N ALA A 88 -0.61 1.54 -5.64
CA ALA A 88 -0.23 2.91 -5.94
C ALA A 88 0.61 3.51 -4.80
N LEU A 89 0.25 3.24 -3.55
CA LEU A 89 0.94 3.76 -2.38
C LEU A 89 1.36 2.63 -1.44
N LEU A 90 2.53 2.79 -0.85
CA LEU A 90 2.96 2.04 0.33
C LEU A 90 3.05 3.00 1.51
N GLN A 91 2.38 2.67 2.60
CA GLN A 91 2.38 3.47 3.82
C GLN A 91 3.18 2.72 4.90
N LEU A 92 4.10 3.42 5.54
CA LEU A 92 4.92 2.88 6.62
C LEU A 92 4.81 3.79 7.84
N ALA A 93 4.34 3.25 8.96
CA ALA A 93 4.36 3.92 10.26
C ALA A 93 5.46 3.31 11.12
N VAL A 94 6.50 4.06 11.41
CA VAL A 94 7.70 3.58 12.10
C VAL A 94 7.77 4.17 13.49
N ARG A 95 8.08 3.33 14.48
CA ARG A 95 8.45 3.75 15.84
C ARG A 95 9.88 3.33 16.13
N GLU A 96 10.73 4.30 16.43
CA GLU A 96 12.16 4.12 16.69
C GLU A 96 12.41 3.52 18.09
N ARG A 97 13.36 2.57 18.15
CA ARG A 97 13.81 1.94 19.38
C ARG A 97 14.50 2.95 20.29
N GLY A 98 14.16 2.94 21.58
CA GLY A 98 14.84 3.72 22.61
C GLY A 98 14.43 5.20 22.68
N THR A 99 14.24 5.87 21.54
CA THR A 99 13.74 7.26 21.52
C THR A 99 12.21 7.32 21.54
N GLY A 100 11.53 6.29 21.04
CA GLY A 100 10.08 6.26 20.86
C GLY A 100 9.59 7.26 19.80
N ARG A 101 10.48 7.81 18.97
CA ARG A 101 10.10 8.74 17.90
C ARG A 101 9.30 8.00 16.84
N GLU A 102 8.22 8.63 16.40
CA GLU A 102 7.33 8.08 15.39
C GLU A 102 7.47 8.88 14.09
N ALA A 103 7.45 8.18 12.95
CA ALA A 103 7.48 8.76 11.62
C ALA A 103 6.55 7.99 10.68
N VAL A 104 5.95 8.68 9.72
CA VAL A 104 5.09 8.09 8.69
C VAL A 104 5.67 8.42 7.33
N PHE A 105 5.83 7.40 6.51
CA PHE A 105 6.23 7.52 5.11
C PHE A 105 5.08 7.09 4.21
N VAL A 106 4.73 7.94 3.24
CA VAL A 106 3.79 7.64 2.17
C VAL A 106 4.57 7.60 0.87
N VAL A 107 4.78 6.40 0.35
CA VAL A 107 5.63 6.15 -0.82
C VAL A 107 4.76 6.06 -2.06
N ASP A 108 4.98 6.94 -3.04
CA ASP A 108 4.32 6.89 -4.35
C ASP A 108 5.03 5.89 -5.26
N LEU A 109 4.49 4.68 -5.31
CA LEU A 109 5.04 3.58 -6.11
C LEU A 109 4.79 3.78 -7.61
N LEU A 110 3.85 4.64 -8.04
CA LEU A 110 3.64 4.92 -9.46
C LEU A 110 4.65 5.94 -9.98
N ALA A 111 5.04 6.90 -9.15
CA ALA A 111 6.09 7.87 -9.46
C ALA A 111 7.48 7.21 -9.53
N LEU A 112 7.79 6.36 -8.54
CA LEU A 112 9.07 5.65 -8.45
C LEU A 112 9.17 4.49 -9.43
N LEU A 113 8.11 3.69 -9.53
CA LEU A 113 8.09 2.41 -10.25
C LEU A 113 7.00 2.43 -11.34
N PRO A 114 7.11 3.30 -12.36
CA PRO A 114 6.09 3.44 -13.39
C PRO A 114 5.81 2.10 -14.06
N THR A 115 4.52 1.81 -14.29
CA THR A 115 4.03 0.57 -14.92
C THR A 115 3.41 0.84 -16.30
N GLY A 116 3.17 -0.22 -17.08
CA GLY A 116 2.50 -0.13 -18.38
C GLY A 116 3.27 0.71 -19.42
N LYS A 117 2.57 1.58 -20.16
CA LYS A 117 3.17 2.37 -21.24
C LYS A 117 4.25 3.34 -20.74
N ALA A 118 4.11 3.87 -19.54
CA ALA A 118 5.11 4.76 -18.93
C ALA A 118 6.45 4.05 -18.68
N ALA A 119 6.41 2.75 -18.39
CA ALA A 119 7.59 1.92 -18.16
C ALA A 119 8.38 1.59 -19.44
N ALA A 120 7.81 1.79 -20.63
CA ALA A 120 8.40 1.28 -21.87
C ALA A 120 9.65 2.07 -22.34
N ALA A 121 9.76 3.35 -21.96
CA ALA A 121 10.90 4.18 -22.34
C ALA A 121 12.20 3.69 -21.66
N ALA A 122 13.33 3.70 -22.38
CA ALA A 122 14.60 3.20 -21.85
C ALA A 122 15.06 3.94 -20.57
N ALA A 123 14.92 5.27 -20.54
CA ALA A 123 15.21 6.07 -19.35
C ALA A 123 14.30 5.70 -18.16
N ALA A 124 13.02 5.42 -18.42
CA ALA A 124 12.08 4.97 -17.38
C ALA A 124 12.45 3.58 -16.85
N ARG A 125 12.97 2.68 -17.70
CA ARG A 125 13.45 1.35 -17.27
C ARG A 125 14.67 1.44 -16.36
N SER A 126 15.67 2.26 -16.71
CA SER A 126 16.85 2.47 -15.86
C SER A 126 16.49 3.07 -14.51
N ARG A 127 15.69 4.15 -14.51
CA ARG A 127 15.21 4.79 -13.28
C ARG A 127 14.39 3.84 -12.42
N ARG A 128 13.51 3.03 -13.04
CA ARG A 128 12.75 2.00 -12.34
C ARG A 128 13.65 0.97 -11.68
N ALA A 129 14.65 0.43 -12.39
CA ALA A 129 15.54 -0.58 -11.83
C ALA A 129 16.34 -0.05 -10.63
N GLU A 130 16.79 1.21 -10.71
CA GLU A 130 17.45 1.90 -9.60
C GLU A 130 16.51 2.10 -8.41
N ALA A 131 15.29 2.58 -8.66
CA ALA A 131 14.27 2.74 -7.63
C ALA A 131 13.86 1.41 -6.98
N GLU A 132 13.72 0.32 -7.76
CA GLU A 132 13.43 -1.02 -7.24
C GLU A 132 14.58 -1.50 -6.35
N ALA A 133 15.83 -1.30 -6.76
CA ALA A 133 16.99 -1.69 -5.96
C ALA A 133 17.10 -0.90 -4.66
N ALA A 134 16.90 0.43 -4.71
CA ALA A 134 16.92 1.29 -3.54
C ALA A 134 15.79 0.92 -2.56
N LEU A 135 14.56 0.73 -3.07
CA LEU A 135 13.43 0.36 -2.24
C LEU A 135 13.57 -1.07 -1.69
N ALA A 136 14.09 -2.02 -2.47
CA ALA A 136 14.39 -3.38 -1.99
C ALA A 136 15.40 -3.36 -0.84
N ALA A 137 16.45 -2.55 -0.95
CA ALA A 137 17.44 -2.37 0.11
C ALA A 137 16.82 -1.75 1.36
N ALA A 138 16.04 -0.67 1.20
CA ALA A 138 15.36 0.00 2.30
C ALA A 138 14.37 -0.93 3.03
N LEU A 139 13.57 -1.69 2.27
CA LEU A 139 12.55 -2.60 2.81
C LEU A 139 13.10 -3.97 3.19
N ALA A 140 14.38 -4.27 2.98
CA ALA A 140 14.98 -5.56 3.31
C ALA A 140 14.71 -6.03 4.76
N PRO A 141 14.74 -5.14 5.78
CA PRO A 141 14.35 -5.51 7.14
C PRO A 141 12.91 -6.04 7.24
N LEU A 142 12.00 -5.58 6.38
CA LEU A 142 10.59 -5.99 6.35
C LEU A 142 10.37 -7.23 5.47
N LEU A 143 10.88 -7.21 4.24
CA LEU A 143 10.64 -8.26 3.24
C LEU A 143 11.33 -9.58 3.62
N GLY A 144 12.47 -9.52 4.32
CA GLY A 144 13.17 -10.69 4.85
C GLY A 144 12.52 -11.30 6.10
N GLN A 145 11.48 -10.67 6.67
CA GLN A 145 10.69 -11.18 7.80
C GLN A 145 9.32 -11.76 7.36
N ALA A 146 8.77 -11.24 6.27
CA ALA A 146 7.45 -11.53 5.73
C ALA A 146 7.20 -12.98 5.24
N LEU A 147 8.26 -13.80 5.12
CA LEU A 147 8.16 -15.21 4.77
C LEU A 147 8.83 -16.04 5.88
N PRO A 148 8.18 -17.06 6.45
CA PRO A 148 8.88 -17.98 7.34
C PRO A 148 10.08 -18.57 6.59
N PRO A 149 11.24 -18.76 7.25
CA PRO A 149 12.35 -19.45 6.62
C PRO A 149 11.87 -20.84 6.18
N VAL A 150 11.92 -21.11 4.88
CA VAL A 150 11.72 -22.46 4.36
C VAL A 150 12.97 -23.26 4.72
N GLY A 151 13.02 -23.76 5.95
CA GLY A 151 14.13 -24.53 6.47
C GLY A 151 14.20 -24.49 7.99
N LYS A 152 14.03 -25.65 8.63
CA LYS A 152 14.47 -25.86 10.01
C LYS A 152 16.00 -25.76 10.04
N GLY A 153 16.55 -24.62 10.47
CA GLY A 153 17.99 -24.58 10.75
C GLY A 153 18.74 -23.25 10.67
N ALA A 154 18.08 -22.09 10.52
CA ALA A 154 18.83 -20.82 10.55
C ALA A 154 19.10 -20.38 12.00
N GLY A 155 20.37 -20.49 12.40
CA GLY A 155 20.88 -20.24 13.74
C GLY A 155 20.73 -18.79 14.24
N ALA A 156 20.82 -18.66 15.56
CA ALA A 156 20.60 -17.48 16.37
C ALA A 156 21.67 -16.37 16.28
N ALA A 157 22.28 -16.14 15.12
CA ALA A 157 23.40 -15.21 14.97
C ALA A 157 23.11 -14.10 13.96
N ALA A 158 22.31 -13.12 14.41
CA ALA A 158 22.33 -11.69 14.07
C ALA A 158 20.99 -11.08 14.52
N ALA A 159 20.64 -11.22 15.80
CA ALA A 159 19.49 -10.54 16.37
C ALA A 159 19.85 -9.08 16.68
N ALA A 160 20.25 -8.30 15.67
CA ALA A 160 19.92 -6.87 15.71
C ALA A 160 18.40 -6.85 15.88
N ALA A 161 17.91 -6.22 16.96
CA ALA A 161 16.54 -6.37 17.40
C ALA A 161 15.59 -5.95 16.25
N ARG A 162 15.08 -6.96 15.55
CA ARG A 162 14.29 -6.79 14.33
C ARG A 162 13.01 -6.04 14.70
N PRO A 163 12.51 -5.11 13.87
CA PRO A 163 11.25 -4.45 14.17
C PRO A 163 10.11 -5.47 14.15
N LEU A 164 9.17 -5.33 15.07
CA LEU A 164 7.88 -6.00 14.98
C LEU A 164 7.09 -5.39 13.81
N ILE A 165 6.58 -6.21 12.90
CA ILE A 165 5.80 -5.75 11.75
C ILE A 165 4.33 -6.01 12.03
N VAL A 166 3.51 -4.96 11.91
CA VAL A 166 2.06 -5.01 12.07
C VAL A 166 1.39 -4.44 10.82
N GLY A 167 0.23 -4.98 10.47
CA GLY A 167 -0.55 -4.50 9.33
C GLY A 167 -1.88 -5.24 9.30
N HIS A 168 -2.96 -4.53 9.00
CA HIS A 168 -4.27 -5.16 8.86
C HIS A 168 -4.36 -5.81 7.49
N GLY A 169 -4.18 -7.13 7.43
CA GLY A 169 -4.14 -7.83 6.14
C GLY A 169 -2.74 -7.92 5.53
N LEU A 170 -1.67 -7.76 6.32
CA LEU A 170 -0.26 -7.76 5.88
C LEU A 170 0.11 -8.82 4.81
N ARG A 171 -0.46 -10.03 4.88
CA ARG A 171 -0.24 -11.08 3.87
C ARG A 171 -0.75 -10.67 2.49
N GLN A 172 -1.92 -10.03 2.43
CA GLN A 172 -2.50 -9.48 1.21
C GLN A 172 -1.58 -8.39 0.67
N ASP A 173 -1.22 -7.39 1.50
CA ASP A 173 -0.39 -6.25 1.10
C ASP A 173 0.97 -6.71 0.50
N LEU A 174 1.63 -7.64 1.18
CA LEU A 174 2.87 -8.24 0.69
C LEU A 174 2.67 -9.04 -0.60
N GLY A 175 1.51 -9.71 -0.74
CA GLY A 175 1.14 -10.43 -1.95
C GLY A 175 0.92 -9.50 -3.14
N GLU A 176 0.28 -8.35 -2.90
CA GLU A 176 0.03 -7.31 -3.90
C GLU A 176 1.34 -6.64 -4.33
N LEU A 177 2.20 -6.23 -3.38
CA LEU A 177 3.53 -5.71 -3.68
C LEU A 177 4.38 -6.71 -4.46
N ARG A 178 4.36 -7.99 -4.09
CA ARG A 178 5.12 -9.01 -4.81
C ARG A 178 4.62 -9.23 -6.23
N ARG A 179 3.30 -9.16 -6.44
CA ARG A 179 2.67 -9.28 -7.76
C ARG A 179 3.05 -8.10 -8.65
N ASP A 180 2.96 -6.88 -8.12
CA ASP A 180 3.06 -5.65 -8.91
C ASP A 180 4.52 -5.17 -9.06
N TYR A 181 5.36 -5.49 -8.08
CA TYR A 181 6.76 -5.08 -7.98
C TYR A 181 7.68 -6.26 -7.62
N PRO A 182 7.74 -7.31 -8.46
CA PRO A 182 8.54 -8.50 -8.17
C PRO A 182 10.05 -8.20 -8.02
N GLY A 183 10.54 -7.10 -8.61
CA GLY A 183 11.92 -6.64 -8.46
C GLY A 183 12.33 -6.35 -7.02
N LEU A 184 11.38 -6.04 -6.13
CA LEU A 184 11.65 -5.81 -4.71
C LEU A 184 12.13 -7.08 -3.98
N TRP A 185 11.85 -8.27 -4.53
CA TRP A 185 12.31 -9.56 -4.01
C TRP A 185 13.48 -10.14 -4.80
N ALA A 186 13.96 -9.46 -5.84
CA ALA A 186 15.13 -9.93 -6.56
C ALA A 186 16.35 -9.80 -5.62
N SER A 187 17.05 -10.90 -5.37
CA SER A 187 18.35 -10.82 -4.72
C SER A 187 19.22 -9.87 -5.53
N PRO A 188 19.97 -8.95 -4.90
CA PRO A 188 20.97 -8.18 -5.62
C PRO A 188 21.89 -9.20 -6.28
N GLN A 189 21.83 -9.31 -7.62
CA GLN A 189 22.68 -10.23 -8.34
C GLN A 189 24.10 -9.79 -8.03
N GLY A 190 24.81 -10.59 -7.22
CA GLY A 190 26.24 -10.45 -7.05
C GLY A 190 26.83 -10.40 -8.45
N GLY A 191 27.50 -9.29 -8.76
CA GLY A 191 28.14 -9.09 -10.06
C GLY A 191 28.99 -10.32 -10.36
N GLY A 192 28.50 -11.17 -11.25
CA GLY A 192 29.22 -12.31 -11.74
C GLY A 192 30.43 -11.78 -12.46
N GLY A 193 31.59 -11.83 -11.80
CA GLY A 193 32.87 -11.56 -12.41
C GLY A 193 33.00 -12.42 -13.66
N GLY A 194 32.88 -11.79 -14.82
CA GLY A 194 33.21 -12.38 -16.09
C GLY A 194 34.71 -12.65 -16.11
N GLY A 195 35.10 -13.83 -15.60
CA GLY A 195 36.41 -14.39 -15.82
C GLY A 195 36.54 -14.74 -17.29
N GLY A 196 37.04 -13.80 -18.08
CA GLY A 196 37.55 -14.07 -19.42
C GLY A 196 38.73 -15.02 -19.31
N GLY A 197 38.49 -16.31 -19.56
CA GLY A 197 39.54 -17.27 -19.83
C GLY A 197 40.05 -17.04 -21.24
N SER A 198 41.28 -16.52 -21.31
CA SER A 198 42.16 -16.46 -22.48
C SER A 198 42.57 -17.84 -22.98
#